data_AF-A0A5S5BWF0-F1
#
_entry.id   AF-A0A5S5BWF0-F1
#
_cell.length_a   1.000
_cell.length_b   1.000
_cell.length_c   1.000
_cell.angle_alpha   90.00
_cell.angle_beta   90.00
_cell.angle_gamma   90.00
#
_symmetry.space_group_name_H-M   'P 1'
#
loop_
_entity.id
_entity.type
_entity.pdbx_description
1 polymer ?
#
loop_
_entity_poly.entity_id
_entity_poly.type
_entity_poly.pdbx_seq_one_letter_code
_entity_poly.pdbx_strand_id
1 'polypeptide(L)' 'MKIETKLNIGDKCHFMSLDKPRESKVKEIVINVEKGCVSTVYVIDKNPSGSHNCTRFYDSEIFATKEELIKSVFSTNKN' A
#
# COMPACT_ATOMS: atom_id res chain seq x y z
N MET A 1 0.67 -12.32 20.74
CA MET A 1 1.07 -12.21 19.32
C MET A 1 1.32 -10.74 19.04
N LYS A 2 2.51 -10.37 18.55
CA LYS A 2 2.81 -8.98 18.16
C LYS A 2 2.56 -8.88 16.66
N ILE A 3 1.71 -7.94 16.24
CA ILE A 3 1.48 -7.67 14.82
C ILE A 3 2.43 -6.55 14.42
N GLU A 4 3.36 -6.85 13.51
CA GLU A 4 4.29 -5.88 12.96
C GLU A 4 3.82 -5.53 11.54
N THR A 5 3.62 -4.23 11.30
CA THR A 5 3.18 -3.69 10.01
C THR A 5 4.36 -3.03 9.31
N LYS A 6 4.35 -3.07 7.97
CA LYS A 6 5.40 -2.46 7.13
C LYS A 6 5.46 -0.94 7.27
N LEU A 7 4.29 -0.33 7.49
CA LEU A 7 4.10 1.11 7.66
C LEU A 7 3.25 1.37 8.90
N ASN A 8 3.32 2.58 9.44
CA ASN A 8 2.48 3.08 10.52
C ASN A 8 1.48 4.12 10.03
N ILE A 9 0.43 4.37 10.83
CA ILE A 9 -0.50 5.46 10.58
C ILE A 9 0.26 6.79 10.62
N GLY A 10 0.04 7.63 9.60
CA GLY A 10 0.71 8.91 9.40
C GLY A 10 1.95 8.83 8.51
N ASP A 11 2.50 7.64 8.28
CA ASP A 11 3.68 7.46 7.43
C ASP A 11 3.37 7.83 5.97
N LYS A 12 4.36 8.42 5.30
CA LYS A 12 4.31 8.61 3.86
C LYS A 12 4.41 7.24 3.18
N CYS A 13 3.60 7.04 2.15
CA CYS A 13 3.55 5.80 1.39
C CYS A 13 3.49 6.07 -0.11
N HIS A 14 3.95 5.09 -0.91
CA HIS A 14 3.99 5.13 -2.36
C HIS A 14 3.26 3.93 -2.96
N PHE A 15 2.49 4.17 -4.03
CA PHE A 15 1.70 3.14 -4.72
C PHE A 15 1.49 3.52 -6.19
N MET A 16 1.10 2.56 -7.03
CA MET A 16 0.72 2.82 -8.43
C MET A 16 -0.75 3.22 -8.53
N SER A 17 -1.04 4.25 -9.32
CA SER A 17 -2.41 4.61 -9.71
C SER A 17 -2.39 5.18 -11.12
N LEU A 18 -3.23 4.63 -12.02
CA LEU A 18 -3.30 5.02 -13.43
C LEU A 18 -1.90 5.03 -14.09
N ASP A 19 -1.16 3.92 -13.91
CA ASP A 19 0.19 3.70 -14.44
C ASP A 19 1.24 4.74 -14.02
N LYS A 20 0.96 5.49 -12.94
CA LYS A 20 1.88 6.49 -12.40
C LYS A 20 2.13 6.25 -10.92
N PRO A 21 3.37 6.43 -10.45
CA PRO A 21 3.65 6.43 -9.03
C PRO A 21 2.95 7.62 -8.37
N ARG A 22 2.32 7.35 -7.24
CA ARG A 22 1.66 8.32 -6.38
C ARG A 22 2.25 8.26 -4.98
N GLU A 23 2.05 9.33 -4.23
CA GLU A 23 2.35 9.39 -2.81
C GLU A 23 1.12 9.84 -2.03
N SER A 24 1.00 9.34 -0.80
CA SER A 24 -0.04 9.73 0.15
C SER A 24 0.44 9.44 1.57
N LYS A 25 -0.47 9.52 2.55
CA LYS A 25 -0.22 9.10 3.93
C LYS A 25 -1.14 7.96 4.33
N VAL A 26 -0.62 7.04 5.12
CA VAL A 26 -1.41 5.99 5.75
C VAL A 26 -2.37 6.63 6.75
N LYS A 27 -3.67 6.43 6.55
CA LYS A 27 -4.74 6.92 7.42
C LYS A 27 -5.21 5.85 8.40
N GLU A 28 -5.30 4.61 7.92
CA GLU A 28 -5.82 3.47 8.68
C GLU A 28 -5.10 2.20 8.22
N ILE A 29 -4.93 1.24 9.14
CA ILE A 29 -4.39 -0.08 8.86
C ILE A 29 -5.40 -1.10 9.36
N VAL A 30 -5.88 -1.95 8.45
CA VAL A 30 -6.83 -3.03 8.73
C VAL A 30 -6.06 -4.35 8.68
N ILE A 31 -6.08 -5.09 9.78
CA ILE A 31 -5.46 -6.41 9.87
C ILE A 31 -6.58 -7.44 9.99
N ASN A 32 -6.74 -8.28 8.98
CA ASN A 32 -7.68 -9.39 9.01
C ASN A 32 -6.93 -10.67 9.38
N VAL A 33 -7.34 -11.29 10.48
CA VAL A 33 -6.81 -12.57 10.95
C VAL A 33 -7.89 -13.62 10.75
N GLU A 34 -7.72 -14.46 9.73
CA GLU A 34 -8.55 -15.63 9.50
C GLU A 34 -7.72 -16.89 9.79
N LYS A 35 -8.37 -18.05 10.00
CA LYS A 35 -7.72 -19.29 10.47
C LYS A 35 -6.47 -19.65 9.64
N GLY A 36 -5.29 -19.27 10.14
CA GLY A 36 -3.98 -19.52 9.51
C GLY A 36 -3.50 -18.45 8.52
N CYS A 37 -4.24 -17.37 8.28
CA CYS A 37 -3.87 -16.31 7.35
C CYS A 37 -3.99 -14.93 8.01
N VAL A 38 -2.95 -14.11 7.84
CA VAL A 38 -2.95 -12.70 8.26
C VAL A 38 -2.82 -11.86 7.00
N SER A 39 -3.79 -10.99 6.75
CA SER A 39 -3.72 -9.99 5.68
C SER A 39 -3.73 -8.59 6.25
N THR A 40 -2.89 -7.72 5.68
CA THR A 40 -2.78 -6.32 6.08
C THR A 40 -3.19 -5.45 4.91
N VAL A 41 -4.15 -4.56 5.15
CA VAL A 41 -4.67 -3.60 4.18
C VAL A 41 -4.42 -2.20 4.73
N TYR A 42 -3.75 -1.37 3.94
CA TYR A 42 -3.46 0.02 4.24
C TYR A 42 -4.48 0.92 3.55
N VAL A 43 -5.06 1.85 4.28
CA VAL A 43 -5.99 2.86 3.76
C VAL A 43 -5.27 4.21 3.71
N ILE A 44 -5.31 4.91 2.58
CA ILE A 44 -4.66 6.23 2.41
C ILE A 44 -5.61 7.42 2.63
N ASP A 45 -5.08 8.57 3.07
CA ASP A 45 -5.88 9.75 3.46
C ASP A 45 -6.54 10.49 2.30
N LYS A 46 -5.82 10.61 1.19
CA LYS A 46 -6.22 11.31 -0.02
C LYS A 46 -6.05 10.36 -1.17
N ASN A 47 -7.14 10.21 -1.92
CA ASN A 47 -7.07 9.69 -3.26
C ASN A 47 -6.59 10.83 -4.18
N PRO A 48 -5.34 10.81 -4.68
CA PRO A 48 -4.87 11.84 -5.60
C PRO A 48 -5.61 11.83 -6.95
N SER A 49 -6.46 10.83 -7.19
CA SER A 49 -7.23 10.62 -8.42
C SER A 49 -8.75 10.79 -8.23
N GLY A 50 -9.22 11.40 -7.12
CA GLY A 50 -10.64 11.68 -6.86
C GLY A 50 -11.44 10.56 -6.17
N SER A 51 -12.76 10.75 -6.00
CA SER A 51 -13.66 9.88 -5.21
C SER A 51 -13.91 8.48 -5.77
N HIS A 52 -13.50 8.19 -7.01
CA HIS A 52 -13.83 6.96 -7.73
C HIS A 52 -12.78 5.84 -7.62
N ASN A 53 -11.62 6.11 -7.01
CA ASN A 53 -10.49 5.17 -7.04
C ASN A 53 -10.25 4.49 -5.68
N CYS A 54 -9.57 3.34 -5.73
CA CYS A 54 -9.26 2.56 -4.53
C CYS A 54 -8.39 3.36 -3.56
N THR A 55 -8.80 3.42 -2.28
CA THR A 55 -8.01 3.97 -1.18
C THR A 55 -7.34 2.87 -0.36
N ARG A 56 -7.62 1.60 -0.68
CA ARG A 56 -7.15 0.41 0.03
C ARG A 56 -6.09 -0.29 -0.79
N PHE A 57 -4.97 -0.61 -0.15
CA PHE A 57 -3.83 -1.28 -0.77
C PHE A 57 -3.38 -2.43 0.10
N TYR A 58 -3.12 -3.58 -0.49
CA TYR A 58 -2.49 -4.70 0.20
C TYR A 58 -1.02 -4.38 0.48
N ASP A 59 -0.41 -5.11 1.43
CA ASP A 59 1.01 -4.97 1.78
C ASP A 59 1.97 -5.06 0.58
N SER A 60 1.58 -5.84 -0.44
CA SER A 60 2.32 -6.01 -1.69
C SER A 60 2.21 -4.83 -2.67
N GLU A 61 1.26 -3.90 -2.45
CA GLU A 61 0.94 -2.81 -3.39
C GLU A 61 1.37 -1.43 -2.89
N ILE A 62 1.76 -1.34 -1.61
CA ILE A 62 2.12 -0.08 -0.94
C ILE A 62 3.55 -0.16 -0.40
N PHE A 63 4.32 0.91 -0.57
CA PHE A 63 5.75 0.93 -0.29
C PHE A 63 6.15 2.17 0.51
N ALA A 64 7.24 2.06 1.27
CA ALA A 64 7.76 3.18 2.07
C ALA A 64 8.46 4.22 1.19
N THR A 65 9.03 3.77 0.07
CA THR A 65 9.78 4.62 -0.86
C THR A 65 9.32 4.45 -2.32
N LYS A 66 9.59 5.48 -3.14
CA LYS A 66 9.30 5.44 -4.57
C LYS A 66 10.19 4.41 -5.30
N GLU A 67 11.41 4.23 -4.83
CA GLU A 67 12.38 3.29 -5.39
C GLU A 67 11.93 1.84 -5.22
N GLU A 68 11.37 1.49 -4.06
CA GLU A 68 10.78 0.17 -3.80
C GLU A 68 9.59 -0.11 -4.73
N LEU A 69 8.71 0.89 -4.89
CA LEU A 69 7.58 0.81 -5.82
C LEU A 69 8.04 0.59 -7.27
N ILE A 70 9.04 1.36 -7.72
CA ILE A 70 9.60 1.21 -9.06
C ILE A 70 10.14 -0.21 -9.24
N LYS A 71 10.97 -0.69 -8.29
CA LYS A 71 11.53 -2.05 -8.36
C LYS A 71 10.45 -3.13 -8.44
N SER A 72 9.36 -3.02 -7.67
CA SER A 72 8.30 -4.03 -7.68
C SER A 72 7.56 -4.12 -9.02
N VAL A 73 7.35 -2.99 -9.70
CA VAL A 73 6.71 -2.92 -11.03
C VAL A 73 7.66 -3.41 -12.14
N PHE A 74 8.95 -3.10 -12.06
CA PHE A 74 9.92 -3.54 -13.07
C PHE A 74 10.31 -5.01 -12.92
N SER A 75 10.23 -5.57 -11.71
CA SER A 75 10.43 -7.01 -11.46
C SER A 75 9.31 -7.88 -12.04
N THR A 76 8.09 -7.35 -12.22
CA THR A 76 6.95 -8.07 -12.80
C THR A 76 6.96 -8.12 -14.32
N ASN A 77 7.73 -7.25 -15.00
CA ASN A 77 7.82 -7.17 -16.46
C ASN A 77 8.90 -8.10 -17.08
N LYS A 78 9.40 -9.09 -16.33
CA LYS A 78 10.42 -10.06 -16.78
C LYS A 78 9.88 -11.43 -17.18
N ASN A 79 8.56 -11.61 -17.29
CA ASN A 79 7.93 -12.85 -17.77
C ASN A 79 7.15 -12.61 -19.05
#